data_AF-A0A820RHN7-F1
#
_entry.id   AF-A0A820RHN7-F1
#
_cell.length_a   1.000
_cell.length_b   1.000
_cell.length_c   1.000
_cell.angle_alpha   90.00
_cell.angle_beta   90.00
_cell.angle_gamma   90.00
#
_symmetry.space_group_name_H-M   'P 1'
#
loop_
_entity.id
_entity.type
_entity.pdbx_description
1 polymer ?
#
loop_
_entity_poly.entity_id
_entity_poly.type
_entity_poly.pdbx_seq_one_letter_code
_entity_poly.pdbx_strand_id
1 'polypeptide(L)' 'MGKRKFPQKVIVWLGACSNGITPLVIFENGTLDHARYIEEVLPAALKYANKTFGNDWAFQQDGAKPHIH' A
#
# COMPACT_ATOMS: atom_id res chain seq x y z
N MET A 1 13.88 30.76 -8.72
CA MET A 1 13.35 29.48 -8.19
C MET A 1 14.52 28.54 -7.95
N GLY A 2 14.75 28.13 -6.70
CA GLY A 2 15.87 27.23 -6.37
C GLY A 2 15.64 25.81 -6.88
N LYS A 3 16.67 25.16 -7.41
CA LYS A 3 16.64 23.73 -7.76
C LYS A 3 16.32 22.92 -6.49
N ARG A 4 15.33 22.03 -6.55
CA ARG A 4 15.07 21.07 -5.48
C ARG A 4 16.34 20.27 -5.20
N LYS A 5 16.77 20.24 -3.93
CA LYS A 5 17.95 19.50 -3.45
C LYS A 5 17.82 17.98 -3.67
N PHE A 6 16.59 17.47 -3.77
CA PHE A 6 16.29 16.06 -3.99
C PHE A 6 15.17 15.88 -5.03
N PRO A 7 15.24 14.83 -5.87
CA PRO A 7 14.19 14.52 -6.83
C PRO A 7 12.86 14.26 -6.12
N GLN A 8 11.78 14.45 -6.85
CA GLN A 8 10.46 14.01 -6.40
C GLN A 8 10.46 12.49 -6.31
N LYS A 9 9.95 11.99 -5.19
CA LYS A 9 9.77 10.57 -4.93
C LYS A 9 8.29 10.32 -4.79
N VAL A 10 7.84 9.20 -5.36
CA VAL A 10 6.50 8.67 -5.21
C VAL A 10 6.60 7.38 -4.42
N ILE A 11 5.60 7.10 -3.58
CA ILE A 11 5.46 5.78 -2.93
C ILE A 11 4.39 5.02 -3.71
N VAL A 12 4.70 3.78 -4.07
CA VAL A 12 3.77 2.87 -4.70
C VAL A 12 3.60 1.67 -3.80
N TRP A 13 2.37 1.37 -3.43
CA TRP A 13 2.02 0.16 -2.72
C TRP A 13 1.27 -0.81 -3.64
N LEU A 14 1.55 -2.10 -3.49
CA LEU A 14 0.80 -3.19 -4.12
C LEU A 14 0.88 -4.46 -3.28
N GLY A 15 -0.15 -5.28 -3.34
CA GLY A 15 -0.13 -6.67 -2.89
C GLY A 15 0.00 -7.61 -4.09
N ALA A 16 0.67 -8.75 -3.88
CA ALA A 16 0.85 -9.78 -4.90
C ALA A 16 0.50 -11.16 -4.34
N CYS A 17 -0.02 -12.03 -5.20
CA CYS A 17 -0.35 -13.42 -4.91
C CYS A 17 -0.22 -14.28 -6.19
N SER A 18 -0.45 -15.59 -6.08
CA SER A 18 -0.41 -16.49 -7.24
C SER A 18 -1.36 -16.12 -8.38
N ASN A 19 -2.47 -15.42 -8.06
CA ASN A 19 -3.51 -15.05 -9.02
C ASN A 19 -3.33 -13.64 -9.60
N GLY A 20 -2.28 -12.92 -9.21
CA GLY A 20 -1.95 -11.59 -9.74
C GLY A 20 -1.62 -10.54 -8.68
N ILE A 21 -1.77 -9.28 -9.09
CA ILE A 21 -1.46 -8.10 -8.27
C ILE A 21 -2.70 -7.25 -8.00
N THR A 22 -2.74 -6.57 -6.87
CA THR A 22 -3.76 -5.57 -6.55
C THR A 22 -3.64 -4.36 -7.50
N PRO A 23 -4.70 -3.55 -7.65
CA PRO A 23 -4.53 -2.19 -8.13
C PRO A 23 -3.45 -1.46 -7.32
N LEU A 24 -2.65 -0.62 -8.00
CA LEU A 24 -1.60 0.17 -7.36
C LEU A 24 -2.24 1.29 -6.53
N VAL A 25 -1.74 1.48 -5.31
CA VAL A 25 -2.02 2.67 -4.51
C VAL A 25 -0.81 3.60 -4.64
N ILE A 26 -1.01 4.78 -5.23
CA ILE A 26 0.07 5.71 -5.56
C ILE A 26 -0.05 6.95 -4.68
N PHE A 27 1.02 7.25 -3.97
CA PHE A 27 1.16 8.42 -3.12
C PHE A 27 2.16 9.38 -3.76
N GLU A 28 1.65 10.44 -4.38
CA GLU A 28 2.50 11.42 -5.09
C GLU A 28 3.26 12.35 -4.15
N ASN A 29 2.73 12.54 -2.92
CA ASN A 29 3.24 13.47 -1.94
C ASN A 29 3.24 12.88 -0.52
N GLY A 30 4.23 13.30 0.27
CA GLY A 30 4.38 12.91 1.67
C GLY A 30 4.93 11.51 1.86
N THR A 31 4.83 11.04 3.11
CA THR A 31 5.15 9.67 3.50
C THR A 31 3.87 8.90 3.81
N LEU A 32 4.00 7.58 3.94
CA LEU A 32 2.93 6.69 4.38
C LEU A 32 3.02 6.52 5.89
N ASP A 33 2.03 7.06 6.61
CA ASP A 33 1.87 6.84 8.05
C ASP A 33 0.77 5.80 8.31
N HIS A 34 0.50 5.54 9.59
CA HIS A 34 -0.44 4.51 10.01
C HIS A 34 -1.88 4.77 9.58
N ALA A 35 -2.36 6.00 9.75
CA ALA A 35 -3.71 6.37 9.39
C ALA A 35 -3.93 6.18 7.89
N ARG A 36 -3.00 6.69 7.08
CA ARG A 36 -3.02 6.53 5.63
C ARG A 36 -2.89 5.08 5.20
N TYR A 37 -2.11 4.27 5.91
CA TYR A 37 -2.02 2.84 5.65
C TYR A 37 -3.38 2.14 5.86
N ILE A 38 -4.05 2.41 6.98
CA ILE A 38 -5.37 1.84 7.28
C ILE A 38 -6.43 2.33 6.30
N GLU A 39 -6.42 3.61 5.94
CA GLU A 39 -7.47 4.23 5.14
C GLU A 39 -7.30 4.01 3.63
N GLU A 40 -6.06 3.98 3.15
CA GLU A 40 -5.77 3.98 1.70
C GLU A 40 -5.23 2.63 1.21
N VAL A 41 -4.44 1.91 2.03
CA VAL A 41 -3.79 0.65 1.63
C VAL A 41 -4.63 -0.58 1.96
N LEU A 42 -5.02 -0.75 3.22
CA LEU A 42 -5.73 -1.95 3.67
C LEU A 42 -7.04 -2.21 2.90
N PRO A 43 -7.84 -1.19 2.50
CA PRO A 43 -9.05 -1.43 1.71
C PRO A 43 -8.75 -1.95 0.31
N ALA A 44 -7.63 -1.54 -0.30
CA ALA A 44 -7.22 -2.06 -1.60
C ALA A 44 -6.85 -3.55 -1.52
N ALA A 45 -6.11 -3.93 -0.49
CA ALA A 45 -5.76 -5.32 -0.19
C ALA A 45 -7.01 -6.18 0.06
N LEU A 46 -7.86 -5.74 1.01
CA LEU A 46 -9.07 -6.45 1.43
C LEU A 46 -10.03 -6.65 0.26
N LYS A 47 -10.29 -5.61 -0.53
CA LYS A 47 -11.18 -5.69 -1.69
C LYS A 47 -10.68 -6.67 -2.73
N TYR A 48 -9.38 -6.65 -3.03
CA TYR A 48 -8.80 -7.55 -4.01
C TYR A 48 -8.80 -9.00 -3.53
N ALA A 49 -8.39 -9.23 -2.28
CA ALA A 49 -8.30 -10.57 -1.73
C ALA A 49 -9.68 -11.20 -1.56
N ASN A 50 -10.68 -10.46 -1.04
CA ASN A 50 -12.05 -10.97 -0.94
C ASN A 50 -12.66 -11.30 -2.31
N LYS A 51 -12.38 -10.48 -3.33
CA LYS A 51 -12.81 -10.76 -4.71
C LYS A 51 -12.15 -12.02 -5.28
N THR A 52 -10.88 -12.27 -4.93
CA THR A 52 -10.06 -13.32 -5.55
C THR A 52 -10.18 -14.66 -4.83
N PHE A 53 -10.30 -14.66 -3.50
CA PHE A 53 -10.20 -15.84 -2.65
C PHE A 53 -11.40 -16.00 -1.69
N GLY A 54 -12.37 -15.08 -1.70
CA GLY A 54 -13.44 -15.08 -0.71
C GLY A 54 -12.91 -14.84 0.69
N ASN A 55 -13.19 -15.77 1.61
CA ASN A 55 -12.79 -15.65 3.03
C ASN A 55 -11.55 -16.49 3.39
N ASP A 56 -10.94 -17.19 2.44
CA ASP A 56 -9.82 -18.11 2.69
C ASP A 56 -8.50 -17.54 2.16
N TRP A 57 -7.96 -16.55 2.88
CA TRP A 57 -6.68 -15.93 2.56
C TRP A 57 -6.03 -15.34 3.80
N ALA A 58 -4.71 -15.14 3.72
CA ALA A 58 -3.93 -14.47 4.76
C ALA A 58 -3.24 -13.23 4.19
N PHE A 59 -3.20 -12.16 4.98
CA PHE A 59 -2.45 -10.96 4.65
C PHE A 59 -1.05 -11.03 5.27
N GLN A 60 -0.01 -10.81 4.46
CA GLN A 60 1.37 -10.77 4.93
C GLN A 60 2.00 -9.43 4.56
N GLN A 61 2.69 -8.83 5.54
CA GLN A 61 3.40 -7.56 5.44
C GLN A 61 4.64 -7.62 6.34
N ASP A 62 5.54 -6.64 6.19
CA ASP A 62 6.69 -6.51 7.10
C ASP A 62 6.29 -5.78 8.40
N GLY A 63 7.25 -5.62 9.32
CA GLY A 63 7.08 -4.90 10.58
C GLY A 63 7.35 -3.40 10.52
N ALA A 64 7.16 -2.73 9.37
CA ALA A 64 7.36 -1.28 9.28
C ALA A 64 6.43 -0.52 10.25
N LYS A 65 6.88 0.62 10.78
CA LYS A 65 6.11 1.41 11.76
C LYS A 65 4.65 1.68 11.35
N PRO A 66 4.35 2.10 10.11
CA PRO A 66 2.97 2.32 9.68
C PRO A 66 2.06 1.09 9.76
N HIS A 67 2.62 -0.12 9.79
CA HIS A 67 1.85 -1.37 9.83
C HIS A 67 1.44 -1.78 11.25
N ILE A 68 2.05 -1.18 12.29
CA ILE A 68 1.93 -1.64 13.68
C ILE A 68 1.56 -0.54 14.69
N HIS A 69 1.75 0.75 14.37
CA HIS A 69 1.63 1.86 15.31
C HIS A 69 0.99 3.08 14.68
#